data_AF-A0A1W5CUX5-F1
#
_entry.id   AF-A0A1W5CUX5-F1
#
_cell.length_a   1.000
_cell.length_b   1.000
_cell.length_c   1.000
_cell.angle_alpha   90.00
_cell.angle_beta   90.00
_cell.angle_gamma   90.00
#
_symmetry.space_group_name_H-M   'P 1'
#
loop_
_entity.id
_entity.type
_entity.pdbx_description
1 polymer ?
#
loop_
_entity_poly.entity_id
_entity_poly.type
_entity_poly.pdbx_seq_one_letter_code
_entity_poly.pdbx_strand_id
1 'polypeptide(L)'
;MIELSRTQDEEVGNGTTTVIILAQALPQLERNIYPVQIIAAFKRALADALNIIEEISLPVNINDDKAMYSLISSSIGTKFVSRWSELICNLALKAVRTVSHDVGRGKQEVDIKRYARVEKIPGGEIEDSKVLDGVMLNKDITHPKMRRRIENPRIILLDCPLEYKKGESQTNIETSKEETGTVSSKSKKSNNVTALRRVRKTDNNRIARATGATIVNRVDDIQKSDIGTHCGLFQISKIGDEYFTFITHCKYPKACTILLRGPSKDILNEIERNLQDAMAVARNVMFHPRLSPGGGATEMAVSVRLAQMAKAVEGVQQWPYKAVAEAMEVIPRTLIQNSGSSPVRVLTQLRAKHAEGGSTWGVDGDKGGLVDMREYGFGNRRR
;
A
#
# COMPACT_ATOMS: atom_id res chain seq x y z
N MET A 1 -17.92 -13.74 2.87
CA MET A 1 -17.50 -13.28 1.52
C MET A 1 -17.12 -11.80 1.50
N ILE A 2 -17.98 -10.87 1.92
CA ILE A 2 -17.64 -9.44 1.94
C ILE A 2 -16.44 -9.14 2.86
N GLU A 3 -16.41 -9.73 4.06
CA GLU A 3 -15.27 -9.56 4.98
C GLU A 3 -13.95 -10.06 4.39
N LEU A 4 -13.97 -11.19 3.66
CA LEU A 4 -12.80 -11.72 2.96
C LEU A 4 -12.26 -10.74 1.91
N SER A 5 -13.16 -10.10 1.16
CA SER A 5 -12.76 -9.09 0.18
C SER A 5 -12.14 -7.87 0.83
N ARG A 6 -12.64 -7.47 2.01
CA ARG A 6 -12.10 -6.35 2.77
C ARG A 6 -10.72 -6.66 3.34
N THR A 7 -10.51 -7.87 3.87
CA THR A 7 -9.17 -8.28 4.35
C THR A 7 -8.17 -8.34 3.21
N GLN A 8 -8.58 -8.82 2.02
CA GLN A 8 -7.72 -8.86 0.85
C GLN A 8 -7.32 -7.44 0.38
N ASP A 9 -8.28 -6.52 0.37
CA ASP A 9 -8.06 -5.11 0.03
C ASP A 9 -7.05 -4.46 0.99
N GLU A 10 -7.21 -4.71 2.29
CA GLU A 10 -6.31 -4.16 3.31
C GLU A 10 -4.89 -4.75 3.22
N GLU A 11 -4.74 -6.02 2.87
CA GLU A 11 -3.45 -6.70 2.82
C GLU A 11 -2.66 -6.41 1.55
N VAL A 12 -3.25 -6.52 0.36
CA VAL A 12 -2.51 -6.41 -0.93
C VAL A 12 -3.05 -5.32 -1.87
N GLY A 13 -4.20 -4.72 -1.59
CA GLY A 13 -4.85 -3.69 -2.41
C GLY A 13 -5.49 -4.17 -3.72
N ASN A 14 -5.07 -5.32 -4.27
CA ASN A 14 -5.58 -5.87 -5.53
C ASN A 14 -6.13 -7.31 -5.36
N GLY A 15 -6.91 -7.78 -6.34
CA GLY A 15 -7.37 -9.18 -6.41
C GLY A 15 -8.58 -9.51 -5.53
N THR A 16 -9.26 -8.50 -4.98
CA THR A 16 -10.49 -8.67 -4.16
C THR A 16 -11.59 -9.41 -4.92
N THR A 17 -11.77 -9.08 -6.21
CA THR A 17 -12.74 -9.73 -7.11
C THR A 17 -12.33 -11.17 -7.43
N THR A 18 -11.05 -11.40 -7.74
CA THR A 18 -10.50 -12.73 -8.04
C THR A 18 -10.73 -13.70 -6.90
N VAL A 19 -10.47 -13.27 -5.65
CA VAL A 19 -10.69 -14.09 -4.45
C VAL A 19 -12.17 -14.49 -4.31
N ILE A 20 -13.10 -13.56 -4.55
CA ILE A 20 -14.53 -13.86 -4.49
C ILE A 20 -14.93 -14.86 -5.58
N ILE A 21 -14.47 -14.64 -6.81
CA ILE A 21 -14.81 -15.50 -7.96
C ILE A 21 -14.28 -16.92 -7.72
N LEU A 22 -13.03 -17.07 -7.29
CA LEU A 22 -12.44 -18.38 -6.99
C LEU A 22 -13.17 -19.10 -5.86
N ALA A 23 -13.53 -18.38 -4.80
CA ALA A 23 -14.28 -18.95 -3.68
C ALA A 23 -15.69 -19.41 -4.08
N GLN A 24 -16.34 -18.74 -5.05
CA GLN A 24 -17.63 -19.14 -5.59
C GLN A 24 -17.53 -20.27 -6.63
N ALA A 25 -16.40 -20.37 -7.33
CA ALA A 25 -16.15 -21.38 -8.35
C ALA A 25 -15.92 -22.79 -7.76
N LEU A 26 -15.65 -22.90 -6.46
CA LEU A 26 -15.54 -24.19 -5.79
C LEU A 26 -16.90 -24.90 -5.80
N PRO A 27 -17.00 -26.09 -6.42
CA PRO A 27 -18.28 -26.73 -6.59
C PRO A 27 -18.88 -27.15 -5.24
N GLN A 28 -20.20 -27.07 -5.15
CA GLN A 28 -20.97 -27.76 -4.13
C GLN A 28 -20.77 -29.26 -4.37
N LEU A 29 -19.96 -29.91 -3.54
CA LEU A 29 -19.75 -31.35 -3.61
C LEU A 29 -21.06 -32.05 -3.18
N GLU A 30 -21.97 -32.27 -4.13
CA GLU A 30 -23.22 -33.04 -3.95
C GLU A 30 -23.00 -34.54 -3.70
N ARG A 31 -21.74 -34.96 -3.64
CA ARG A 31 -21.35 -36.34 -3.36
C ARG A 31 -21.28 -36.53 -1.85
N ASN A 32 -21.77 -37.65 -1.33
CA ASN A 32 -21.72 -38.08 0.08
C ASN A 32 -20.29 -38.18 0.67
N ILE A 33 -19.52 -37.09 0.63
CA ILE A 33 -18.16 -36.96 1.09
C ILE A 33 -18.22 -36.10 2.35
N TYR A 34 -17.62 -36.60 3.44
CA TYR A 34 -17.61 -35.86 4.69
C TYR A 34 -16.81 -34.55 4.56
N PRO A 35 -17.31 -33.42 5.10
CA PRO A 35 -16.65 -32.11 4.99
C PRO A 35 -15.18 -32.10 5.44
N VAL A 36 -14.82 -32.91 6.43
CA VAL A 36 -13.44 -33.04 6.92
C VAL A 36 -12.48 -33.52 5.82
N GLN A 37 -12.92 -34.47 4.99
CA GLN A 37 -12.10 -34.99 3.88
C GLN A 37 -11.93 -33.95 2.77
N ILE A 38 -12.96 -33.14 2.52
CA ILE A 38 -12.92 -32.02 1.56
C ILE A 38 -11.91 -30.97 2.03
N ILE A 39 -11.99 -30.56 3.30
CA ILE A 39 -11.07 -29.57 3.89
C ILE A 39 -9.63 -30.08 3.84
N ALA A 40 -9.39 -31.35 4.15
CA ALA A 40 -8.06 -31.95 4.08
C ALA A 40 -7.51 -31.94 2.64
N ALA A 41 -8.34 -32.30 1.65
CA ALA A 41 -7.96 -32.25 0.24
C ALA A 41 -7.67 -30.82 -0.24
N PHE A 42 -8.47 -29.83 0.15
CA PHE A 42 -8.25 -28.43 -0.20
C PHE A 42 -6.97 -27.87 0.42
N LYS A 43 -6.66 -28.22 1.68
CA LYS A 43 -5.38 -27.83 2.31
C LYS A 43 -4.18 -28.40 1.56
N ARG A 44 -4.29 -29.65 1.09
CA ARG A 44 -3.25 -30.29 0.29
C ARG A 44 -3.09 -29.60 -1.07
N ALA A 45 -4.19 -29.40 -1.79
CA ALA A 45 -4.21 -28.70 -3.07
C ALA A 45 -3.66 -27.27 -2.96
N LEU A 46 -3.93 -26.56 -1.87
CA LEU A 46 -3.37 -25.24 -1.61
C LEU A 46 -1.84 -25.28 -1.47
N ALA A 47 -1.30 -26.23 -0.72
CA ALA A 47 0.16 -26.36 -0.56
C ALA A 47 0.83 -26.67 -1.91
N ASP A 48 0.27 -27.60 -2.69
CA ASP A 48 0.79 -27.96 -4.01
C ASP A 48 0.67 -26.78 -4.99
N ALA A 49 -0.45 -26.04 -4.96
CA ALA A 49 -0.65 -24.86 -5.78
C ALA A 49 0.38 -23.76 -5.48
N LEU A 50 0.70 -23.51 -4.21
CA LEU A 50 1.72 -22.53 -3.82
C LEU A 50 3.10 -22.92 -4.34
N ASN A 51 3.48 -24.21 -4.23
CA ASN A 51 4.75 -24.71 -4.79
C ASN A 51 4.82 -24.50 -6.31
N ILE A 52 3.73 -24.80 -7.02
CA ILE A 52 3.63 -24.57 -8.47
C ILE A 52 3.82 -23.07 -8.81
N ILE A 53 3.18 -22.18 -8.05
CA ILE A 53 3.30 -20.73 -8.25
C ILE A 53 4.74 -20.29 -8.04
N GLU A 54 5.41 -20.77 -6.99
CA GLU A 54 6.82 -20.43 -6.71
C GLU A 54 7.75 -20.88 -7.85
N GLU A 55 7.53 -22.07 -8.42
CA GLU A 55 8.32 -22.60 -9.54
C GLU A 55 8.15 -21.78 -10.83
N ILE A 56 6.94 -21.32 -11.12
CA ILE A 56 6.63 -20.53 -12.33
C ILE A 56 7.07 -19.07 -12.16
N SER A 57 7.17 -18.60 -10.92
CA SER A 57 7.45 -17.19 -10.64
C SER A 57 8.88 -16.81 -11.01
N LEU A 58 9.02 -15.70 -11.74
CA LEU A 58 10.30 -15.16 -12.22
C LEU A 58 10.90 -14.20 -11.17
N PRO A 59 12.20 -14.31 -10.84
CA PRO A 59 12.84 -13.38 -9.92
C PRO A 59 13.00 -11.98 -10.55
N VAL A 60 12.88 -10.95 -9.72
CA VAL A 60 13.02 -9.54 -10.13
C VAL A 60 14.09 -8.83 -9.31
N ASN A 61 14.85 -7.97 -9.98
CA ASN A 61 15.78 -7.10 -9.30
C ASN A 61 15.07 -5.82 -8.80
N ILE A 62 15.02 -5.65 -7.48
CA ILE A 62 14.40 -4.49 -6.81
C ILE A 62 15.18 -3.17 -7.09
N ASN A 63 16.49 -3.29 -7.36
CA ASN A 63 17.36 -2.13 -7.57
C ASN A 63 17.27 -1.57 -8.99
N ASP A 64 16.67 -2.30 -9.94
CA ASP A 64 16.46 -1.79 -11.30
C ASP A 64 15.18 -0.97 -11.37
N ASP A 65 15.37 0.35 -11.45
CA ASP A 65 14.29 1.32 -11.58
C ASP A 65 13.40 1.01 -12.79
N LYS A 66 14.00 0.68 -13.95
CA LYS A 66 13.24 0.45 -15.20
C LYS A 66 12.34 -0.77 -15.09
N ALA A 67 12.85 -1.84 -14.48
CA ALA A 67 12.05 -3.02 -14.20
C ALA A 67 10.88 -2.66 -13.28
N MET A 68 11.13 -1.97 -12.16
CA MET A 68 10.08 -1.54 -11.23
C MET A 68 9.04 -0.61 -11.90
N TYR A 69 9.45 0.29 -12.78
CA TYR A 69 8.54 1.12 -13.57
C TYR A 69 7.60 0.29 -14.44
N SER A 70 8.13 -0.69 -15.18
CA SER A 70 7.32 -1.56 -16.04
C SER A 70 6.28 -2.32 -15.22
N LEU A 71 6.66 -2.77 -14.01
CA LEU A 71 5.77 -3.50 -13.12
C LEU A 71 4.65 -2.65 -12.58
N ILE A 72 4.96 -1.49 -12.03
CA ILE A 72 3.94 -0.57 -11.52
C ILE A 72 3.03 -0.12 -12.66
N SER A 73 3.59 0.16 -13.85
CA SER A 73 2.83 0.55 -15.03
C SER A 73 1.81 -0.50 -15.47
N SER A 74 2.12 -1.80 -15.34
CA SER A 74 1.17 -2.87 -15.67
C SER A 74 -0.10 -2.84 -14.81
N SER A 75 0.00 -2.37 -13.57
CA SER A 75 -1.15 -2.27 -12.64
C SER A 75 -2.02 -1.03 -12.87
N ILE A 76 -1.44 0.01 -13.47
CA ILE A 76 -2.12 1.29 -13.76
C ILE A 76 -2.74 1.30 -15.16
N GLY A 77 -2.19 0.53 -16.10
CA GLY A 77 -2.50 0.62 -17.53
C GLY A 77 -3.97 0.38 -17.92
N THR A 78 -4.78 -0.24 -17.06
CA THR A 78 -6.22 -0.46 -17.29
C THR A 78 -7.12 0.61 -16.67
N LYS A 79 -6.55 1.62 -16.01
CA LYS A 79 -7.27 2.62 -15.23
C LYS A 79 -7.26 4.00 -15.90
N PHE A 80 -8.13 4.90 -15.42
CA PHE A 80 -8.33 6.25 -15.95
C PHE A 80 -7.04 7.08 -16.08
N VAL A 81 -6.00 6.75 -15.31
CA VAL A 81 -4.75 7.53 -15.22
C VAL A 81 -3.67 7.09 -16.22
N SER A 82 -4.04 6.48 -17.34
CA SER A 82 -3.06 6.07 -18.36
C SER A 82 -2.15 7.21 -18.85
N ARG A 83 -2.70 8.44 -18.95
CA ARG A 83 -1.96 9.66 -19.35
C ARG A 83 -0.88 10.11 -18.37
N TRP A 84 -1.07 9.90 -17.06
CA TRP A 84 -0.11 10.31 -16.03
C TRP A 84 0.57 9.12 -15.35
N SER A 85 0.58 7.97 -16.03
CA SER A 85 1.14 6.71 -15.53
C SER A 85 2.59 6.86 -15.10
N GLU A 86 3.43 7.54 -15.89
CA GLU A 86 4.84 7.79 -15.56
C GLU A 86 4.99 8.56 -14.25
N LEU A 87 4.23 9.64 -14.06
CA LEU A 87 4.25 10.44 -12.84
C LEU A 87 3.83 9.60 -11.63
N ILE A 88 2.73 8.85 -11.71
CA ILE A 88 2.27 8.01 -10.60
C ILE A 88 3.29 6.93 -10.26
N CYS A 89 3.91 6.30 -11.27
CA CYS A 89 4.94 5.30 -11.02
C CYS A 89 6.15 5.91 -10.29
N ASN A 90 6.58 7.11 -10.70
CA ASN A 90 7.67 7.85 -10.04
C ASN A 90 7.33 8.13 -8.57
N LEU A 91 6.11 8.63 -8.31
CA LEU A 91 5.64 8.95 -6.97
C LEU A 91 5.53 7.69 -6.10
N ALA A 92 4.95 6.60 -6.62
CA ALA A 92 4.79 5.35 -5.90
C ALA A 92 6.14 4.73 -5.53
N LEU A 93 7.06 4.65 -6.49
CA LEU A 93 8.39 4.08 -6.30
C LEU A 93 9.19 4.89 -5.28
N LYS A 94 9.20 6.22 -5.39
CA LYS A 94 9.86 7.10 -4.41
C LYS A 94 9.26 6.93 -3.03
N ALA A 95 7.93 6.93 -2.90
CA ALA A 95 7.25 6.78 -1.61
C ALA A 95 7.55 5.44 -0.93
N VAL A 96 7.47 4.33 -1.69
CA VAL A 96 7.75 2.99 -1.16
C VAL A 96 9.20 2.85 -0.71
N ARG A 97 10.17 3.37 -1.48
CA ARG A 97 11.58 3.37 -1.07
C ARG A 97 11.84 4.21 0.18
N THR A 98 11.20 5.37 0.28
CA THR A 98 11.33 6.22 1.49
C THR A 98 10.75 5.51 2.72
N VAL A 99 9.62 4.82 2.60
CA VAL A 99 9.00 4.12 3.73
C VAL A 99 9.65 2.77 4.03
N SER A 100 10.36 2.18 3.07
CA SER A 100 11.05 0.91 3.29
C SER A 100 12.14 1.04 4.34
N HIS A 101 12.07 0.21 5.39
CA HIS A 101 13.11 0.11 6.39
C HIS A 101 13.59 -1.34 6.53
N ASP A 102 14.90 -1.50 6.62
CA ASP A 102 15.50 -2.78 6.97
C ASP A 102 15.35 -3.00 8.48
N VAL A 103 14.66 -4.07 8.86
CA VAL A 103 14.46 -4.46 10.27
C VAL A 103 15.65 -5.27 10.79
N GLY A 104 16.64 -5.56 9.92
CA GLY A 104 17.74 -6.48 10.20
C GLY A 104 17.37 -7.91 9.83
N ARG A 105 18.39 -8.73 9.51
CA ARG A 105 18.29 -10.07 8.88
C ARG A 105 17.80 -10.05 7.42
N GLY A 106 17.97 -8.94 6.71
CA GLY A 106 17.64 -8.84 5.27
C GLY A 106 16.14 -8.85 4.98
N LYS A 107 15.29 -8.64 5.99
CA LYS A 107 13.85 -8.46 5.81
C LYS A 107 13.53 -6.97 5.80
N GLN A 108 13.05 -6.51 4.65
CA GLN A 108 12.47 -5.18 4.51
C GLN A 108 11.03 -5.22 5.02
N GLU A 109 10.67 -4.26 5.86
CA GLU A 109 9.28 -4.04 6.25
C GLU A 109 8.82 -2.72 5.65
N VAL A 110 7.61 -2.73 5.09
CA VAL A 110 7.03 -1.59 4.39
C VAL A 110 5.57 -1.43 4.84
N ASP A 111 5.32 -0.43 5.68
CA ASP A 111 3.96 -0.07 6.11
C ASP A 111 3.52 1.25 5.45
N ILE A 112 2.92 1.12 4.28
CA ILE A 112 2.41 2.24 3.48
C ILE A 112 1.29 2.96 4.25
N LYS A 113 0.33 2.23 4.81
CA LYS A 113 -0.89 2.79 5.41
C LYS A 113 -0.58 3.73 6.57
N ARG A 114 0.40 3.39 7.40
CA ARG A 114 0.78 4.23 8.54
C ARG A 114 1.77 5.32 8.16
N TYR A 115 2.75 5.07 7.28
CA TYR A 115 3.88 5.99 7.12
C TYR A 115 3.92 6.77 5.80
N ALA A 116 3.17 6.36 4.78
CA ALA A 116 2.93 7.17 3.58
C ALA A 116 1.58 7.90 3.72
N ARG A 117 1.62 9.19 4.03
CA ARG A 117 0.40 10.02 4.04
C ARG A 117 0.19 10.61 2.65
N VAL A 118 -1.04 10.55 2.13
CA VAL A 118 -1.43 11.29 0.93
C VAL A 118 -2.14 12.57 1.37
N GLU A 119 -1.64 13.73 0.93
CA GLU A 119 -2.27 15.03 1.16
C GLU A 119 -2.76 15.58 -0.18
N LYS A 120 -4.07 15.75 -0.32
CA LYS A 120 -4.73 16.24 -1.53
C LYS A 120 -4.98 17.72 -1.42
N ILE A 121 -4.41 18.51 -2.32
CA ILE A 121 -4.66 19.96 -2.40
C ILE A 121 -5.31 20.26 -3.75
N PRO A 122 -6.57 20.76 -3.77
CA PRO A 122 -7.21 21.16 -5.01
C PRO A 122 -6.51 22.38 -5.61
N GLY A 123 -6.44 22.42 -6.94
CA GLY A 123 -5.76 23.44 -7.72
C GLY A 123 -4.32 23.07 -8.09
N GLY A 124 -3.76 23.85 -9.02
CA GLY A 124 -2.48 23.55 -9.66
C GLY A 124 -2.60 22.44 -10.71
N GLU A 125 -1.44 22.01 -11.19
CA GLU A 125 -1.33 20.95 -12.19
C GLU A 125 -0.98 19.62 -11.52
N ILE A 126 -1.27 18.51 -12.19
CA ILE A 126 -0.97 17.18 -11.67
C ILE A 126 0.55 16.98 -11.56
N GLU A 127 1.32 17.61 -12.44
CA GLU A 127 2.79 17.59 -12.48
C GLU A 127 3.43 18.26 -11.24
N ASP A 128 2.70 19.14 -10.55
CA ASP A 128 3.18 19.75 -9.30
C ASP A 128 3.18 18.76 -8.11
N SER A 129 2.62 17.57 -8.31
CA SER A 129 2.56 16.52 -7.30
C SER A 129 3.96 15.97 -7.00
N LYS A 130 4.29 15.83 -5.72
CA LYS A 130 5.63 15.40 -5.30
C LYS A 130 5.60 14.59 -4.01
N VAL A 131 6.56 13.68 -3.87
CA VAL A 131 6.83 13.01 -2.59
C VAL A 131 7.79 13.86 -1.79
N LEU A 132 7.31 14.30 -0.62
CA LEU A 132 8.11 15.01 0.37
C LEU A 132 8.79 14.00 1.29
N ASP A 133 10.10 14.18 1.46
CA ASP A 133 10.96 13.36 2.33
C ASP A 133 10.81 13.82 3.79
N GLY A 134 9.58 13.70 4.30
CA GLY A 134 9.16 14.14 5.64
C GLY A 134 7.63 14.24 5.79
N VAL A 135 7.17 15.08 6.73
CA VAL A 135 5.74 15.19 7.10
C VAL A 135 5.20 16.57 6.78
N MET A 136 4.05 16.60 6.10
CA MET A 136 3.29 17.82 5.85
C MET A 136 2.01 17.82 6.70
N LEU A 137 1.69 18.97 7.29
CA LEU A 137 0.55 19.16 8.18
C LEU A 137 -0.24 20.40 7.80
N ASN A 138 -1.57 20.29 7.78
CA ASN A 138 -2.47 21.44 7.69
C ASN A 138 -2.68 22.07 9.08
N LYS A 139 -1.62 22.70 9.58
CA LYS A 139 -1.59 23.44 10.85
C LYS A 139 -0.70 24.66 10.72
N ASP A 140 -1.14 25.79 11.28
CA ASP A 140 -0.34 26.99 11.44
C ASP A 140 0.22 27.11 12.87
N ILE A 141 1.14 28.06 13.05
CA ILE A 141 1.64 28.47 14.36
C ILE A 141 0.56 28.98 15.29
N THR A 142 0.80 28.79 16.58
CA THR A 142 -0.11 29.25 17.64
C THR A 142 -0.06 30.76 17.89
N HIS A 143 1.08 31.41 17.61
CA HIS A 143 1.26 32.84 17.88
C HIS A 143 2.04 33.50 16.74
N PRO A 144 1.60 34.65 16.19
CA PRO A 144 2.23 35.29 15.03
C PRO A 144 3.72 35.62 15.17
N LYS A 145 4.18 35.90 16.40
CA LYS A 145 5.60 36.17 16.69
C LYS A 145 6.51 34.93 16.68
N MET A 146 5.96 33.71 16.52
CA MET A 146 6.77 32.50 16.41
C MET A 146 7.46 32.42 15.04
N ARG A 147 8.64 31.81 15.00
CA ARG A 147 9.41 31.66 13.74
C ARG A 147 8.69 30.69 12.81
N ARG A 148 8.44 31.14 11.58
CA ARG A 148 7.83 30.33 10.50
C ARG A 148 8.83 29.48 9.72
N ARG A 149 10.12 29.76 9.83
CA ARG A 149 11.21 28.99 9.21
C ARG A 149 12.33 28.75 10.21
N ILE A 150 12.78 27.50 10.33
CA ILE A 150 13.89 27.07 11.19
C ILE A 150 14.71 26.03 10.42
N GLU A 151 16.00 26.28 10.29
CA GLU A 151 16.96 25.32 9.71
C GLU A 151 17.48 24.40 10.81
N ASN A 152 17.60 23.10 10.50
CA ASN A 152 17.95 22.04 11.44
C ASN A 152 17.16 22.10 12.77
N PRO A 153 15.82 22.06 12.73
CA PRO A 153 15.00 22.17 13.92
C PRO A 153 15.20 20.96 14.87
N ARG A 154 15.26 21.25 16.17
CA ARG A 154 15.17 20.24 17.24
C ARG A 154 13.70 20.02 17.61
N ILE A 155 13.19 18.82 17.35
CA ILE A 155 11.76 18.51 17.46
C ILE A 155 11.52 17.66 18.70
N ILE A 156 10.51 18.03 19.49
CA ILE A 156 10.03 17.27 20.65
C ILE A 156 8.54 17.01 20.46
N LEU A 157 8.12 15.78 20.72
CA LEU A 157 6.73 15.35 20.62
C LEU A 157 6.16 15.04 22.00
N LEU A 158 5.02 15.65 22.32
CA LEU A 158 4.36 15.51 23.62
C LEU A 158 2.93 15.01 23.42
N ASP A 159 2.52 14.03 24.23
CA ASP A 159 1.12 13.56 24.31
C ASP A 159 0.33 14.26 25.44
N CYS A 160 1.02 14.99 26.34
CA CYS A 160 0.35 15.80 27.36
C CYS A 160 -0.07 17.19 26.84
N PRO A 161 -1.24 17.69 27.27
CA PRO A 161 -1.62 19.08 27.04
C PRO A 161 -0.72 20.01 27.86
N LEU A 162 -0.25 21.08 27.22
CA LEU A 162 0.48 22.16 27.88
C LEU A 162 -0.50 23.22 28.35
N GLU A 163 -1.25 22.87 29.39
CA GLU A 163 -2.23 23.72 30.03
C GLU A 163 -1.92 23.81 31.52
N TYR A 164 -2.38 24.89 32.16
CA TYR A 164 -2.25 25.02 33.60
C TYR A 164 -3.12 23.96 34.27
N LYS A 165 -2.50 22.92 34.83
CA LYS A 165 -3.21 21.95 35.64
C LYS A 165 -3.47 22.57 37.02
N LYS A 166 -4.73 22.85 37.34
CA LYS A 166 -5.15 23.01 38.74
C LYS A 166 -5.01 21.63 39.39
N GLY A 167 -4.33 21.56 40.54
CA GLY A 167 -4.14 20.30 41.25
C GLY A 167 -5.48 19.65 41.57
N GLU A 168 -5.63 18.37 41.28
CA GLU A 168 -6.75 17.55 41.75
C GLU A 168 -6.54 17.24 43.23
N SER A 169 -6.80 18.22 44.09
CA SER A 169 -6.93 17.99 45.54
C SER A 169 -8.40 18.10 45.90
N GLN A 170 -8.99 16.98 46.33
CA GLN A 170 -10.21 16.99 47.14
C GLN A 170 -9.90 17.71 48.45
N THR A 171 -10.20 19.01 48.51
CA THR A 171 -10.56 19.72 49.75
C THR A 171 -11.10 21.09 49.39
N ASN A 172 -12.31 21.38 49.88
CA ASN A 172 -12.86 22.74 49.97
C ASN A 172 -11.86 23.65 50.68
N ILE A 173 -11.52 24.78 50.07
CA ILE A 173 -11.33 26.10 50.71
C ILE A 173 -11.37 27.13 49.57
N GLU A 174 -12.16 28.17 49.80
CA GLU A 174 -12.48 29.25 48.87
C GLU A 174 -11.37 30.31 48.72
N THR A 175 -11.43 30.97 47.56
CA THR A 175 -11.05 32.35 47.22
C THR A 175 -9.61 32.84 47.44
N SER A 176 -8.90 33.02 46.31
CA SER A 176 -8.38 34.35 45.93
C SER A 176 -8.03 34.47 44.44
N LYS A 177 -8.63 35.50 43.82
CA LYS A 177 -8.30 36.21 42.57
C LYS A 177 -8.36 35.44 41.24
N GLU A 178 -9.43 35.75 40.49
CA GLU A 178 -9.52 35.55 39.04
C GLU A 178 -8.45 36.38 38.32
N GLU A 179 -7.42 35.72 37.81
CA GLU A 179 -6.72 36.17 36.60
C GLU A 179 -6.77 35.07 35.54
N THR A 180 -7.38 35.43 34.44
CA THR A 180 -7.83 34.62 33.32
C THR A 180 -6.66 34.02 32.51
N GLY A 181 -6.50 32.70 32.59
CA GLY A 181 -6.44 31.78 31.43
C GLY A 181 -5.50 32.04 30.24
N THR A 182 -4.46 32.88 30.36
CA THR A 182 -3.56 33.22 29.23
C THR A 182 -2.07 33.11 29.59
N VAL A 183 -1.69 32.19 30.49
CA VAL A 183 -0.30 32.07 30.96
C VAL A 183 0.52 31.06 30.13
N SER A 184 -0.09 30.00 29.60
CA SER A 184 0.65 28.97 28.83
C SER A 184 1.21 29.50 27.49
N SER A 185 0.48 30.38 26.80
CA SER A 185 0.93 31.00 25.55
C SER A 185 1.85 32.22 25.76
N LYS A 186 1.93 32.79 26.98
CA LYS A 186 2.84 33.89 27.31
C LYS A 186 4.24 33.38 27.69
N SER A 187 4.37 32.23 28.37
CA SER A 187 5.67 31.71 28.83
C SER A 187 6.60 31.26 27.68
N LYS A 188 6.05 30.89 26.51
CA LYS A 188 6.83 30.51 25.31
C LYS A 188 7.32 31.70 24.46
N LYS A 189 7.10 32.95 24.89
CA LYS A 189 7.43 34.15 24.09
C LYS A 189 8.92 34.52 24.07
N SER A 190 9.77 33.90 24.91
CA SER A 190 11.16 34.32 25.11
C SER A 190 12.23 33.35 24.57
N ASN A 191 11.88 32.11 24.22
CA ASN A 191 12.83 31.13 23.71
C ASN A 191 12.45 30.75 22.28
N ASN A 192 13.41 30.74 21.34
CA ASN A 192 13.26 30.45 19.90
C ASN A 192 12.59 29.08 19.60
N VAL A 193 11.31 28.94 19.96
CA VAL A 193 10.54 27.69 19.97
C VAL A 193 9.24 27.93 19.23
N THR A 194 8.95 27.07 18.27
CA THR A 194 7.71 27.06 17.52
C THR A 194 6.84 25.91 18.00
N ALA A 195 5.57 26.18 18.30
CA ALA A 195 4.64 25.17 18.79
C ALA A 195 3.45 25.01 17.83
N LEU A 196 3.20 23.76 17.44
CA LEU A 196 1.99 23.33 16.74
C LEU A 196 1.00 22.74 17.75
N ARG A 197 -0.29 23.03 17.59
CA ARG A 197 -1.35 22.52 18.47
C ARG A 197 -2.32 21.62 17.70
N ARG A 198 -3.00 20.72 18.42
CA ARG A 198 -4.06 19.84 17.89
C ARG A 198 -3.59 18.99 16.70
N VAL A 199 -2.40 18.40 16.84
CA VAL A 199 -1.86 17.43 15.89
C VAL A 199 -2.48 16.06 16.18
N ARG A 200 -2.85 15.30 15.14
CA ARG A 200 -3.42 13.96 15.32
C ARG A 200 -2.34 12.98 15.79
N LYS A 201 -2.72 11.97 16.57
CA LYS A 201 -1.78 10.94 17.06
C LYS A 201 -1.07 10.20 15.91
N THR A 202 -1.77 9.93 14.80
CA THR A 202 -1.18 9.33 13.59
C THR A 202 -0.11 10.20 12.96
N ASP A 203 -0.29 11.53 12.99
CA ASP A 203 0.70 12.47 12.48
C ASP A 203 1.90 12.58 13.42
N ASN A 204 1.68 12.59 14.73
CA ASN A 204 2.78 12.51 15.71
C ASN A 204 3.65 11.27 15.49
N ASN A 205 3.04 10.11 15.24
CA ASN A 205 3.78 8.87 14.95
C ASN A 205 4.63 8.99 13.68
N ARG A 206 4.12 9.67 12.63
CA ARG A 206 4.89 9.92 11.40
C ARG A 206 6.04 10.90 11.64
N ILE A 207 5.79 11.97 12.37
CA ILE A 207 6.83 12.96 12.71
C ILE A 207 7.93 12.29 13.54
N ALA A 208 7.56 11.46 14.51
CA ALA A 208 8.51 10.68 15.32
C ALA A 208 9.44 9.86 14.43
N ARG A 209 8.86 9.10 13.48
CA ARG A 209 9.61 8.27 12.52
C ARG A 209 10.50 9.08 11.56
N ALA A 210 10.00 10.20 11.05
CA ALA A 210 10.76 11.03 10.11
C ALA A 210 11.91 11.80 10.79
N THR A 211 11.71 12.23 12.04
CA THR A 211 12.64 13.13 12.75
C THR A 211 13.54 12.42 13.76
N GLY A 212 13.21 11.19 14.13
CA GLY A 212 13.87 10.43 15.19
C GLY A 212 13.40 10.81 16.60
N ALA A 213 12.44 11.73 16.75
CA ALA A 213 11.90 12.10 18.05
C ALA A 213 11.07 10.96 18.65
N THR A 214 11.11 10.79 19.97
CA THR A 214 10.21 9.90 20.70
C THR A 214 9.01 10.71 21.22
N ILE A 215 7.87 10.05 21.38
CA ILE A 215 6.67 10.68 21.91
C ILE A 215 6.70 10.52 23.43
N VAL A 216 6.75 11.64 24.15
CA VAL A 216 6.82 11.65 25.62
C VAL A 216 5.45 12.03 26.21
N ASN A 217 5.01 11.28 27.21
CA ASN A 217 3.70 11.50 27.84
C ASN A 217 3.71 12.62 28.88
N ARG A 218 4.81 12.81 29.62
CA ARG A 218 4.95 13.83 30.66
C ARG A 218 6.14 14.73 30.38
N VAL A 219 6.00 16.02 30.70
CA VAL A 219 7.09 17.00 30.49
C VAL A 219 8.28 16.72 31.40
N ASP A 220 8.04 16.16 32.59
CA ASP A 220 9.08 15.84 33.58
C ASP A 220 10.01 14.71 33.12
N ASP A 221 9.52 13.84 32.23
CA ASP A 221 10.23 12.64 31.77
C ASP A 221 11.05 12.88 30.49
N ILE A 222 11.10 14.12 29.99
CA ILE A 222 11.80 14.44 28.73
C ILE A 222 13.30 14.24 28.90
N GLN A 223 13.88 13.38 28.06
CA GLN A 223 15.30 13.12 27.99
C GLN A 223 15.94 13.76 26.75
N LYS A 224 17.26 13.91 26.76
CA LYS A 224 18.01 14.42 25.58
C LYS A 224 17.91 13.47 24.39
N SER A 225 17.71 12.17 24.64
CA SER A 225 17.48 11.14 23.62
C SER A 225 16.17 11.31 22.86
N ASP A 226 15.19 12.03 23.43
CA ASP A 226 13.86 12.18 22.84
C ASP A 226 13.81 13.27 21.76
N ILE A 227 14.87 14.06 21.65
CA ILE A 227 14.96 15.19 20.74
C ILE A 227 15.28 14.68 19.32
N GLY A 228 14.32 14.87 18.41
CA GLY A 228 14.52 14.62 16.99
C GLY A 228 15.46 15.67 16.37
N THR A 229 16.59 15.22 15.83
CA THR A 229 17.61 16.06 15.18
C THR A 229 17.75 15.80 13.69
N HIS A 230 16.99 14.83 13.15
CA HIS A 230 17.18 14.38 11.76
C HIS A 230 16.49 15.28 10.72
N CYS A 231 15.70 16.27 11.15
CA CYS A 231 15.01 17.20 10.26
C CYS A 231 15.93 18.32 9.79
N GLY A 232 15.96 18.58 8.47
CA GLY A 232 16.76 19.66 7.89
C GLY A 232 16.03 21.00 7.84
N LEU A 233 14.72 21.02 7.61
CA LEU A 233 13.96 22.27 7.45
C LEU A 233 12.55 22.16 8.04
N PHE A 234 12.24 23.11 8.93
CA PHE A 234 10.88 23.46 9.30
C PHE A 234 10.48 24.72 8.56
N GLN A 235 9.39 24.69 7.81
CA GLN A 235 8.86 25.85 7.11
C GLN A 235 7.33 25.84 7.13
N ILE A 236 6.73 27.02 7.27
CA ILE A 236 5.31 27.23 7.04
C ILE A 236 5.16 27.99 5.73
N SER A 237 4.40 27.42 4.81
CA SER A 237 4.06 28.06 3.54
C SER A 237 2.55 28.03 3.33
N LYS A 238 2.05 29.10 2.73
CA LYS A 238 0.67 29.17 2.27
C LYS A 238 0.58 28.46 0.92
N ILE A 239 -0.38 27.55 0.76
CA ILE A 239 -0.73 26.95 -0.54
C ILE A 239 -2.22 27.20 -0.74
N GLY A 240 -2.57 27.98 -1.77
CA GLY A 240 -3.93 28.50 -1.92
C GLY A 240 -4.28 29.42 -0.75
N ASP A 241 -5.36 29.08 -0.03
CA ASP A 241 -5.83 29.83 1.14
C ASP A 241 -5.48 29.24 2.50
N GLU A 242 -4.81 28.09 2.51
CA GLU A 242 -4.48 27.37 3.74
C GLU A 242 -2.98 27.42 4.04
N TYR A 243 -2.66 27.43 5.34
CA TYR A 243 -1.29 27.37 5.85
C TYR A 243 -0.89 25.91 6.11
N PHE A 244 0.18 25.49 5.45
CA PHE A 244 0.77 24.18 5.63
C PHE A 244 2.12 24.29 6.31
N THR A 245 2.34 23.42 7.28
CA THR A 245 3.63 23.20 7.92
C THR A 245 4.34 22.04 7.24
N PHE A 246 5.60 22.27 6.87
CA PHE A 246 6.51 21.33 6.24
C PHE A 246 7.63 20.99 7.21
N ILE A 247 7.77 19.71 7.51
CA ILE A 247 8.92 19.11 8.21
C ILE A 247 9.61 18.26 7.14
N THR A 248 10.64 18.82 6.51
CA THR A 248 11.24 18.27 5.28
C THR A 248 12.76 18.19 5.37
N HIS A 249 13.38 17.56 4.37
CA HIS A 249 14.82 17.28 4.33
C HIS A 249 15.27 16.43 5.54
N CYS A 250 14.46 15.42 5.89
CA CYS A 250 14.83 14.47 6.92
C CYS A 250 15.94 13.54 6.40
N LYS A 251 17.01 13.33 7.17
CA LYS A 251 18.17 12.51 6.75
C LYS A 251 17.80 11.04 6.48
N TYR A 252 16.94 10.48 7.33
CA TYR A 252 16.47 9.09 7.23
C TYR A 252 14.94 9.07 7.40
N PRO A 253 14.18 9.56 6.41
CA PRO A 253 12.74 9.67 6.53
C PRO A 253 12.12 8.28 6.44
N LYS A 254 11.76 7.68 7.58
CA LYS A 254 10.96 6.43 7.59
C LYS A 254 9.46 6.67 7.40
N ALA A 255 9.08 7.90 7.06
CA ALA A 255 7.73 8.34 6.76
C ALA A 255 7.79 9.46 5.74
N CYS A 256 6.84 9.49 4.81
CA CYS A 256 6.75 10.48 3.75
C CYS A 256 5.34 11.03 3.62
N THR A 257 5.23 12.23 3.04
CA THR A 257 3.94 12.78 2.61
C THR A 257 3.95 12.97 1.11
N ILE A 258 3.00 12.33 0.44
CA ILE A 258 2.77 12.47 -0.99
C ILE A 258 1.79 13.63 -1.16
N LEU A 259 2.30 14.74 -1.69
CA LEU A 259 1.47 15.89 -2.06
C LEU A 259 0.87 15.62 -3.43
N LEU A 260 -0.45 15.53 -3.51
CA LEU A 260 -1.20 15.44 -4.76
C LEU A 260 -1.88 16.78 -5.07
N ARG A 261 -1.60 17.31 -6.25
CA ARG A 261 -2.19 18.52 -6.83
C ARG A 261 -3.00 18.14 -8.07
N GLY A 262 -4.04 18.92 -8.36
CA GLY A 262 -4.92 18.58 -9.47
C GLY A 262 -6.15 19.48 -9.58
N PRO A 263 -6.80 19.48 -10.74
CA PRO A 263 -7.84 20.46 -11.08
C PRO A 263 -9.13 20.29 -10.27
N SER A 264 -9.48 19.06 -9.85
CA SER A 264 -10.69 18.79 -9.08
C SER A 264 -10.44 17.77 -7.98
N LYS A 265 -11.28 17.81 -6.93
CA LYS A 265 -11.23 16.85 -5.83
C LYS A 265 -11.53 15.43 -6.29
N ASP A 266 -12.41 15.27 -7.29
CA ASP A 266 -12.79 13.96 -7.81
C ASP A 266 -11.63 13.30 -8.57
N ILE A 267 -10.90 14.08 -9.39
CA ILE A 267 -9.68 13.61 -10.06
C ILE A 267 -8.61 13.26 -9.01
N LEU A 268 -8.46 14.05 -7.96
CA LEU A 268 -7.52 13.75 -6.87
C LEU A 268 -7.86 12.47 -6.12
N ASN A 269 -9.15 12.21 -5.86
CA ASN A 269 -9.61 10.97 -5.23
C ASN A 269 -9.31 9.75 -6.12
N GLU A 270 -9.48 9.91 -7.43
CA GLU A 270 -9.17 8.86 -8.40
C GLU A 270 -7.66 8.60 -8.47
N ILE A 271 -6.84 9.65 -8.55
CA ILE A 271 -5.37 9.54 -8.54
C ILE A 271 -4.89 8.89 -7.23
N GLU A 272 -5.47 9.24 -6.08
CA GLU A 272 -5.12 8.64 -4.79
C GLU A 272 -5.35 7.13 -4.79
N ARG A 273 -6.50 6.65 -5.27
CA ARG A 273 -6.78 5.21 -5.38
C ARG A 273 -5.76 4.50 -6.26
N ASN A 274 -5.51 5.06 -7.45
CA ASN A 274 -4.54 4.53 -8.39
C ASN A 274 -3.12 4.49 -7.82
N LEU A 275 -2.73 5.53 -7.06
CA LEU A 275 -1.45 5.60 -6.38
C LEU A 275 -1.35 4.57 -5.25
N GLN A 276 -2.42 4.36 -4.47
CA GLN A 276 -2.47 3.33 -3.43
C GLN A 276 -2.26 1.93 -4.02
N ASP A 277 -2.90 1.62 -5.14
CA ASP A 277 -2.74 0.34 -5.83
C ASP A 277 -1.30 0.17 -6.37
N ALA A 278 -0.74 1.24 -6.95
CA ALA A 278 0.63 1.28 -7.44
C ALA A 278 1.65 1.05 -6.30
N MET A 279 1.46 1.71 -5.17
CA MET A 279 2.30 1.52 -3.98
C MET A 279 2.14 0.10 -3.41
N ALA A 280 0.92 -0.45 -3.40
CA ALA A 280 0.67 -1.81 -2.91
C ALA A 280 1.41 -2.85 -3.76
N VAL A 281 1.39 -2.73 -5.10
CA VAL A 281 2.17 -3.57 -6.01
C VAL A 281 3.66 -3.43 -5.76
N ALA A 282 4.17 -2.20 -5.68
CA ALA A 282 5.58 -1.94 -5.41
C ALA A 282 6.01 -2.54 -4.05
N ARG A 283 5.18 -2.44 -3.01
CA ARG A 283 5.41 -3.07 -1.71
C ARG A 283 5.45 -4.60 -1.80
N ASN A 284 4.54 -5.22 -2.55
CA ASN A 284 4.52 -6.68 -2.68
C ASN A 284 5.82 -7.20 -3.31
N VAL A 285 6.36 -6.48 -4.30
CA VAL A 285 7.65 -6.81 -4.95
C VAL A 285 8.83 -6.60 -3.99
N MET A 286 8.77 -5.59 -3.11
CA MET A 286 9.80 -5.36 -2.07
C MET A 286 9.84 -6.50 -1.05
N PHE A 287 8.68 -7.05 -0.66
CA PHE A 287 8.61 -8.20 0.25
C PHE A 287 9.02 -9.52 -0.42
N HIS A 288 8.54 -9.74 -1.64
CA HIS A 288 8.78 -10.94 -2.41
C HIS A 288 9.21 -10.55 -3.83
N PRO A 289 10.53 -10.57 -4.14
CA PRO A 289 11.05 -10.17 -5.45
C PRO A 289 10.84 -11.25 -6.51
N ARG A 290 9.60 -11.74 -6.64
CA ARG A 290 9.19 -12.71 -7.64
C ARG A 290 7.87 -12.27 -8.27
N LEU A 291 7.69 -12.57 -9.55
CA LEU A 291 6.48 -12.25 -10.32
C LEU A 291 5.93 -13.47 -11.02
N SER A 292 4.61 -13.59 -10.99
CA SER A 292 3.91 -14.62 -11.74
C SER A 292 3.35 -14.04 -13.05
N PRO A 293 3.29 -14.83 -14.14
CA PRO A 293 2.71 -14.38 -15.41
C PRO A 293 1.21 -14.12 -15.25
N GLY A 294 0.75 -12.96 -15.74
CA GLY A 294 -0.64 -12.51 -15.62
C GLY A 294 -1.60 -13.13 -16.65
N GLY A 295 -2.76 -12.50 -16.83
CA GLY A 295 -3.73 -12.85 -17.89
C GLY A 295 -4.25 -14.29 -17.84
N GLY A 296 -4.36 -14.86 -16.64
CA GLY A 296 -4.85 -16.24 -16.44
C GLY A 296 -3.80 -17.34 -16.67
N ALA A 297 -2.55 -16.98 -16.97
CA ALA A 297 -1.47 -17.95 -17.20
C ALA A 297 -1.14 -18.73 -15.92
N THR A 298 -0.96 -18.02 -14.80
CA THR A 298 -0.66 -18.64 -13.50
C THR A 298 -1.77 -19.59 -13.06
N GLU A 299 -3.04 -19.17 -13.19
CA GLU A 299 -4.20 -19.96 -12.83
C GLU A 299 -4.32 -21.22 -13.70
N MET A 300 -4.06 -21.11 -15.02
CA MET A 300 -4.07 -22.26 -15.91
C MET A 300 -2.93 -23.23 -15.63
N ALA A 301 -1.73 -22.71 -15.37
CA ALA A 301 -0.57 -23.55 -15.05
C ALA A 301 -0.78 -24.35 -13.75
N VAL A 302 -1.37 -23.71 -12.73
CA VAL A 302 -1.80 -24.39 -11.50
C VAL A 302 -2.88 -25.43 -11.81
N SER A 303 -3.90 -25.08 -12.60
CA SER A 303 -4.96 -26.01 -12.99
C SER A 303 -4.43 -27.30 -13.65
N VAL A 304 -3.58 -27.17 -14.67
CA VAL A 304 -3.06 -28.32 -15.42
C VAL A 304 -2.21 -29.23 -14.53
N ARG A 305 -1.33 -28.64 -13.71
CA ARG A 305 -0.45 -29.42 -12.82
C ARG A 305 -1.23 -30.07 -11.67
N LEU A 306 -2.17 -29.37 -11.05
CA LEU A 306 -3.05 -29.98 -10.05
C LEU A 306 -3.89 -31.10 -10.67
N ALA A 307 -4.40 -30.93 -11.90
CA ALA A 307 -5.14 -31.99 -12.59
C ALA A 307 -4.28 -33.23 -12.90
N GLN A 308 -2.97 -33.05 -13.16
CA GLN A 308 -2.02 -34.15 -13.31
C GLN A 308 -1.75 -34.84 -11.97
N MET A 309 -1.46 -34.07 -10.92
CA MET A 309 -1.23 -34.59 -9.56
C MET A 309 -2.46 -35.31 -9.00
N ALA A 310 -3.67 -34.84 -9.33
CA ALA A 310 -4.93 -35.48 -8.96
C ALA A 310 -4.99 -36.94 -9.44
N LYS A 311 -4.41 -37.28 -10.59
CA LYS A 311 -4.40 -38.67 -11.10
C LYS A 311 -3.58 -39.61 -10.22
N ALA A 312 -2.58 -39.09 -9.52
CA ALA A 312 -1.76 -39.84 -8.58
C ALA A 312 -2.37 -39.92 -7.17
N VAL A 313 -3.39 -39.11 -6.87
CA VAL A 313 -4.12 -39.18 -5.60
C VAL A 313 -5.10 -40.34 -5.64
N GLU A 314 -4.88 -41.34 -4.80
CA GLU A 314 -5.79 -42.46 -4.63
C GLU A 314 -6.93 -42.15 -3.65
N GLY A 315 -8.11 -42.70 -3.91
CA GLY A 315 -9.27 -42.64 -3.01
C GLY A 315 -10.18 -41.42 -3.19
N VAL A 316 -11.06 -41.21 -2.22
CA VAL A 316 -12.17 -40.23 -2.29
C VAL A 316 -11.67 -38.77 -2.34
N GLN A 317 -10.46 -38.52 -1.84
CA GLN A 317 -9.83 -37.19 -1.83
C GLN A 317 -9.44 -36.68 -3.23
N GLN A 318 -9.39 -37.57 -4.23
CA GLN A 318 -9.11 -37.20 -5.62
C GLN A 318 -10.15 -36.21 -6.17
N TRP A 319 -11.43 -36.38 -5.82
CA TRP A 319 -12.51 -35.57 -6.40
C TRP A 319 -12.47 -34.11 -5.95
N PRO A 320 -12.38 -33.79 -4.64
CA PRO A 320 -12.19 -32.41 -4.22
C PRO A 320 -10.90 -31.80 -4.77
N TYR A 321 -9.82 -32.58 -4.88
CA TYR A 321 -8.55 -32.09 -5.42
C TYR A 321 -8.69 -31.68 -6.91
N LYS A 322 -9.35 -32.53 -7.71
CA LYS A 322 -9.66 -32.22 -9.12
C LYS A 322 -10.60 -31.03 -9.26
N ALA A 323 -11.58 -30.88 -8.37
CA ALA A 323 -12.49 -29.75 -8.35
C ALA A 323 -11.76 -28.40 -8.16
N VAL A 324 -10.72 -28.36 -7.32
CA VAL A 324 -9.87 -27.15 -7.17
C VAL A 324 -9.16 -26.83 -8.48
N ALA A 325 -8.63 -27.83 -9.19
CA ALA A 325 -8.00 -27.63 -10.48
C ALA A 325 -8.96 -27.03 -11.52
N GLU A 326 -10.19 -27.53 -11.59
CA GLU A 326 -11.23 -27.01 -12.50
C GLU A 326 -11.66 -25.59 -12.12
N ALA A 327 -11.76 -25.28 -10.83
CA ALA A 327 -12.12 -23.95 -10.34
C ALA A 327 -11.10 -22.87 -10.74
N MET A 328 -9.81 -23.21 -10.82
CA MET A 328 -8.76 -22.28 -11.27
C MET A 328 -8.96 -21.83 -12.73
N GLU A 329 -9.61 -22.63 -13.58
CA GLU A 329 -9.86 -22.26 -14.97
C GLU A 329 -10.94 -21.17 -15.13
N VAL A 330 -11.70 -20.88 -14.08
CA VAL A 330 -12.76 -19.85 -14.13
C VAL A 330 -12.17 -18.47 -14.41
N ILE A 331 -10.99 -18.15 -13.88
CA ILE A 331 -10.34 -16.84 -14.11
C ILE A 331 -9.98 -16.61 -15.58
N PRO A 332 -9.17 -17.46 -16.25
CA PRO A 332 -8.90 -17.30 -17.68
C PRO A 332 -10.19 -17.38 -18.50
N ARG A 333 -11.15 -18.24 -18.12
CA ARG A 333 -12.46 -18.33 -18.81
C ARG A 333 -13.23 -17.00 -18.76
N THR A 334 -13.28 -16.33 -17.61
CA THR A 334 -13.95 -15.03 -17.46
C THR A 334 -13.23 -13.96 -18.26
N LEU A 335 -11.89 -13.96 -18.30
CA LEU A 335 -11.12 -13.03 -19.15
C LEU A 335 -11.46 -13.22 -20.64
N ILE A 336 -11.51 -14.47 -21.12
CA ILE A 336 -11.90 -14.76 -22.51
C ILE A 336 -13.33 -14.29 -22.79
N GLN A 337 -14.25 -14.55 -21.87
CA GLN A 337 -15.64 -14.12 -22.01
C GLN A 337 -15.76 -12.59 -22.10
N ASN A 338 -15.02 -11.86 -21.28
CA ASN A 338 -15.00 -10.39 -21.30
C ASN A 338 -14.39 -9.83 -22.59
N SER A 339 -13.43 -10.54 -23.20
CA SER A 339 -12.84 -10.17 -24.50
C SER A 339 -13.75 -10.44 -25.71
N GLY A 340 -14.91 -11.08 -25.52
CA GLY A 340 -15.85 -11.42 -26.60
C GLY A 340 -15.48 -12.66 -27.44
N SER A 341 -14.40 -13.36 -27.09
CA SER A 341 -13.96 -14.59 -27.76
C SER A 341 -14.68 -15.83 -27.23
N SER A 342 -14.70 -16.93 -28.01
CA SER A 342 -15.32 -18.20 -27.59
C SER A 342 -14.52 -18.85 -26.44
N PRO A 343 -15.10 -18.94 -25.21
CA PRO A 343 -14.36 -19.46 -24.07
C PRO A 343 -13.94 -20.91 -24.24
N VAL A 344 -14.80 -21.74 -24.84
CA VAL A 344 -14.53 -23.18 -25.03
C VAL A 344 -13.29 -23.40 -25.92
N ARG A 345 -13.22 -22.71 -27.05
CA ARG A 345 -12.13 -22.88 -28.02
C ARG A 345 -10.80 -22.38 -27.46
N VAL A 346 -10.78 -21.15 -26.94
CA VAL A 346 -9.53 -20.52 -26.47
C VAL A 346 -9.01 -21.22 -25.21
N LEU A 347 -9.90 -21.61 -24.29
CA LEU A 347 -9.49 -22.33 -23.08
C LEU A 347 -8.91 -23.72 -23.41
N THR A 348 -9.48 -24.43 -24.39
CA THR A 348 -8.94 -25.72 -24.84
C THR A 348 -7.55 -25.58 -25.43
N GLN A 349 -7.33 -24.55 -26.26
CA GLN A 349 -6.00 -24.25 -26.81
C GLN A 349 -5.00 -23.81 -25.73
N LEU A 350 -5.44 -22.99 -24.77
CA LEU A 350 -4.62 -22.56 -23.64
C LEU A 350 -4.18 -23.76 -22.80
N ARG A 351 -5.09 -24.69 -22.51
CA ARG A 351 -4.81 -25.93 -21.76
C ARG A 351 -3.80 -26.82 -22.49
N ALA A 352 -3.93 -26.96 -23.82
CA ALA A 352 -3.00 -27.74 -24.64
C ALA A 352 -1.57 -27.18 -24.56
N LYS A 353 -1.41 -25.86 -24.70
CA LYS A 353 -0.08 -25.20 -24.57
C LYS A 353 0.56 -25.38 -23.20
N HIS A 354 -0.23 -25.34 -22.13
CA HIS A 354 0.29 -25.58 -20.78
C HIS A 354 0.67 -27.04 -20.55
N ALA A 355 -0.05 -27.99 -21.16
CA ALA A 355 0.32 -29.40 -21.12
C ALA A 355 1.65 -29.70 -21.84
N GLU A 356 1.98 -28.91 -22.87
CA GLU A 356 3.27 -28.95 -23.58
C GLU A 356 4.41 -28.24 -22.83
N GLY A 357 4.15 -27.62 -21.67
CA GLY A 357 5.15 -26.97 -20.82
C GLY A 357 5.18 -25.43 -20.93
N GLY A 358 4.29 -24.81 -21.70
CA GLY A 358 4.21 -23.35 -21.84
C GLY A 358 3.50 -22.65 -20.68
N SER A 359 4.13 -22.58 -19.50
CA SER A 359 3.53 -22.00 -18.27
C SER A 359 3.34 -20.48 -18.27
N THR A 360 3.92 -19.76 -19.24
CA THR A 360 3.83 -18.30 -19.37
C THR A 360 2.74 -17.84 -20.35
N TRP A 361 2.09 -18.77 -21.06
CA TRP A 361 1.04 -18.43 -22.00
C TRP A 361 -0.22 -18.00 -21.26
N GLY A 362 -0.79 -16.87 -21.63
CA GLY A 362 -2.05 -16.38 -21.06
C GLY A 362 -3.00 -15.89 -22.15
N VAL A 363 -4.05 -15.22 -21.71
CA VAL A 363 -5.07 -14.60 -22.58
C VAL A 363 -4.88 -13.10 -22.62
N ASP A 364 -4.81 -12.53 -23.81
CA ASP A 364 -4.87 -11.07 -24.00
C ASP A 364 -6.30 -10.57 -23.73
N GLY A 365 -6.45 -9.67 -22.77
CA GLY A 365 -7.77 -9.14 -22.38
C GLY A 365 -8.44 -8.31 -23.48
N ASP A 366 -7.66 -7.69 -24.37
CA ASP A 366 -8.19 -6.80 -25.41
C ASP A 366 -8.55 -7.57 -26.69
N LYS A 367 -7.70 -8.50 -27.11
CA LYS A 367 -7.88 -9.26 -28.37
C LYS A 367 -8.54 -10.63 -28.16
N GLY A 368 -8.55 -11.16 -26.93
CA GLY A 368 -9.04 -12.50 -26.62
C GLY A 368 -8.19 -13.65 -27.16
N GLY A 369 -7.00 -13.35 -27.68
CA GLY A 369 -6.05 -14.31 -28.24
C GLY A 369 -5.07 -14.85 -27.21
N LEU A 370 -4.39 -15.95 -27.55
CA LEU A 370 -3.31 -16.51 -26.74
C LEU A 370 -2.01 -15.74 -26.99
N VAL A 371 -1.38 -15.28 -25.91
CA VAL A 371 -0.09 -14.55 -25.98
C VAL A 371 0.84 -15.02 -24.87
N ASP A 372 2.15 -14.95 -25.10
CA ASP A 372 3.14 -15.18 -24.05
C ASP A 372 3.23 -13.93 -23.15
N MET A 373 2.87 -14.09 -21.89
CA MET A 373 2.85 -12.99 -20.92
C MET A 373 4.24 -12.49 -20.55
N ARG A 374 5.29 -13.28 -20.80
CA ARG A 374 6.66 -12.84 -20.58
C ARG A 374 7.07 -11.78 -21.60
N GLU A 375 6.71 -11.97 -22.86
CA GLU A 375 7.03 -11.02 -23.92
C GLU A 375 6.09 -9.81 -23.89
N TYR A 376 4.79 -10.07 -23.68
CA TYR A 376 3.76 -9.04 -23.65
C TYR A 376 3.79 -8.15 -22.39
N GLY A 377 4.22 -8.70 -21.25
CA GLY A 377 4.22 -8.02 -19.95
C GLY A 377 5.44 -7.11 -19.70
N PHE A 378 6.59 -7.41 -20.30
CA PHE A 378 7.84 -6.63 -20.17
C PHE A 378 8.15 -5.77 -21.41
N GLY A 379 7.53 -6.08 -22.55
CA GLY A 379 7.76 -5.40 -23.81
C GLY A 379 6.51 -4.74 -24.36
N ASN A 380 6.52 -3.41 -24.41
CA ASN A 380 5.72 -2.62 -25.36
C ASN A 380 4.22 -2.96 -25.46
N ARG A 381 3.41 -2.37 -24.58
CA ARG A 381 2.16 -1.75 -25.05
C ARG A 381 2.50 -0.50 -25.87
N ARG A 382 3.18 -0.66 -27.01
CA ARG A 382 3.35 0.41 -27.99
C ARG A 382 2.31 0.20 -29.09
N ARG A 383 1.40 1.17 -29.11
CA ARG A 383 0.39 1.53 -30.13
C ARG A 383 -0.95 0.81 -30.04
#